data_AF-A0A7V8AHQ2-F1
#
_entry.id   AF-A0A7V8AHQ2-F1
#
_cell.length_a   1.000
_cell.length_b   1.000
_cell.length_c   1.000
_cell.angle_alpha   90.00
_cell.angle_beta   90.00
_cell.angle_gamma   90.00
#
_symmetry.space_group_name_H-M   'P 1'
#
loop_
_entity.id
_entity.type
_entity.pdbx_description
1 polymer ?
#
loop_
_entity_poly.entity_id
_entity_poly.type
_entity_poly.pdbx_seq_one_letter_code
_entity_poly.pdbx_strand_id
1 'polypeptide(L)'
;MKKEFRVDTALYSEEALGLAANVAGAGAAPGKRGKVSIEAEDPEAAFREFMNEALSQQCRIDLVKRNFKASQLILTNALVSALGRKNDAGGGK
;
A
#
# COMPACT_ATOMS: atom_id res chain seq x y z
N MET A 1 26.95 0.91 -4.87
CA MET A 1 27.48 0.43 -3.59
C MET A 1 26.34 -0.22 -2.81
N LYS A 2 26.58 -1.34 -2.11
CA LYS A 2 25.53 -2.07 -1.38
C LYS A 2 25.67 -1.84 0.13
N LYS A 3 24.58 -1.46 0.82
CA LYS A 3 24.53 -1.22 2.27
C LYS A 3 23.28 -1.83 2.88
N GLU A 4 23.40 -2.42 4.07
CA GLU A 4 22.27 -2.96 4.83
C GLU A 4 21.84 -1.98 5.93
N PHE A 5 20.54 -1.81 6.08
CA PHE A 5 19.89 -1.00 7.11
C PHE A 5 18.95 -1.86 7.95
N ARG A 6 18.74 -1.44 9.21
CA ARG A 6 17.70 -1.99 10.07
C ARG A 6 16.53 -1.03 10.14
N VAL A 7 15.34 -1.59 10.10
CA VAL A 7 14.07 -0.90 10.06
C VAL A 7 13.21 -1.39 11.22
N ASP A 8 12.48 -0.47 11.84
CA ASP A 8 11.56 -0.81 12.92
C ASP A 8 10.31 -1.51 12.37
N THR A 9 10.19 -2.80 12.62
CA THR A 9 9.05 -3.62 12.18
C THR A 9 7.75 -3.31 12.94
N ALA A 10 7.80 -2.52 14.01
CA ALA A 10 6.59 -1.99 14.65
C ALA A 10 5.92 -0.89 13.82
N LEU A 11 6.70 -0.18 12.99
CA LEU A 11 6.23 0.90 12.13
C LEU A 11 5.98 0.45 10.70
N TYR A 12 6.75 -0.51 10.19
CA TYR A 12 6.69 -0.95 8.80
C TYR A 12 6.40 -2.44 8.69
N SER A 13 5.28 -2.79 8.05
CA SER A 13 4.98 -4.18 7.70
C SER A 13 5.83 -4.67 6.53
N GLU A 14 6.03 -5.99 6.45
CA GLU A 14 6.73 -6.62 5.31
C GLU A 14 6.01 -6.31 3.98
N GLU A 15 4.68 -6.22 4.00
CA GLU A 15 3.86 -5.84 2.84
C GLU A 15 4.18 -4.41 2.37
N ALA A 16 4.23 -3.44 3.29
CA ALA A 16 4.55 -2.05 2.95
C ALA A 16 5.98 -1.91 2.37
N LEU A 17 6.95 -2.60 2.96
CA LEU A 17 8.34 -2.64 2.47
C LEU A 17 8.42 -3.28 1.07
N GLY A 18 7.67 -4.37 0.83
CA GLY A 18 7.60 -5.04 -0.46
C GLY A 18 6.98 -4.17 -1.54
N LEU A 19 5.88 -3.46 -1.22
CA LEU A 19 5.26 -2.51 -2.15
C LEU A 19 6.20 -1.36 -2.48
N ALA A 20 6.88 -0.80 -1.48
CA ALA A 20 7.85 0.26 -1.70
C ALA A 20 9.03 -0.18 -2.57
N ALA A 21 9.51 -1.41 -2.42
CA ALA A 21 10.60 -1.95 -3.25
C ALA A 21 10.22 -2.05 -4.74
N ASN A 22 8.95 -2.33 -5.03
CA ASN A 22 8.45 -2.34 -6.42
C ASN A 22 8.34 -0.94 -7.02
N VAL A 23 8.23 0.11 -6.19
CA VAL A 23 8.09 1.51 -6.62
C VAL A 23 9.43 2.24 -6.66
N ALA A 24 10.30 2.02 -5.67
CA ALA A 24 11.57 2.72 -5.50
C ALA A 24 12.65 2.33 -6.54
N GLY A 25 12.34 1.43 -7.49
CA GLY A 25 13.30 0.92 -8.45
C GLY A 25 14.25 -0.11 -7.84
N ALA A 26 14.96 -0.84 -8.71
CA ALA A 26 15.67 -2.11 -8.43
C ALA A 26 16.81 -2.06 -7.37
N GLY A 27 17.00 -0.95 -6.66
CA GLY A 27 18.05 -0.79 -5.65
C GLY A 27 17.66 -1.26 -4.26
N ALA A 28 16.37 -1.40 -3.93
CA ALA A 28 15.93 -1.78 -2.57
C ALA A 28 15.44 -3.23 -2.50
N ALA A 29 16.04 -4.02 -1.60
CA ALA A 29 15.66 -5.40 -1.33
C ALA A 29 15.32 -5.57 0.16
N PRO A 30 14.02 -5.60 0.52
CA PRO A 30 13.61 -5.92 1.87
C PRO A 30 13.87 -7.41 2.16
N GLY A 31 14.56 -7.66 3.26
CA GLY A 31 14.85 -8.97 3.82
C GLY A 31 14.01 -9.26 5.06
N LYS A 32 14.25 -10.42 5.67
CA LYS A 32 13.54 -10.84 6.88
C LYS A 32 13.92 -9.97 8.09
N ARG A 33 12.97 -9.84 9.03
CA ARG A 33 13.20 -9.21 10.36
C ARG A 33 13.67 -7.75 10.26
N GLY A 34 13.05 -6.96 9.39
CA GLY A 34 13.32 -5.52 9.29
C GLY A 34 14.70 -5.19 8.72
N LYS A 35 15.32 -6.09 7.95
CA LYS A 35 16.55 -5.79 7.22
C LYS A 35 16.20 -5.27 5.83
N VAL A 36 16.87 -4.21 5.38
CA VAL A 36 16.73 -3.71 4.01
C VAL A 36 18.11 -3.52 3.42
N SER A 37 18.35 -4.11 2.26
CA SER A 37 19.55 -3.88 1.48
C SER A 37 19.27 -2.80 0.44
N ILE A 38 20.14 -1.80 0.35
CA ILE A 38 20.10 -0.76 -0.68
C ILE A 38 21.37 -0.84 -1.53
N GLU A 39 21.18 -0.91 -2.84
CA GLU A 39 22.22 -0.83 -3.85
C GLU A 39 22.04 0.44 -4.69
N ALA A 40 22.88 1.45 -4.42
CA ALA A 40 22.83 2.75 -5.08
C ALA A 40 24.22 3.44 -5.04
N GLU A 41 24.37 4.54 -5.78
CA GLU A 41 25.55 5.41 -5.69
C GLU A 41 25.63 6.09 -4.31
N ASP A 42 24.49 6.62 -3.82
CA ASP A 42 24.27 7.07 -2.44
C ASP A 42 23.23 6.19 -1.74
N PRO A 43 23.66 5.14 -1.02
CA PRO A 43 22.74 4.25 -0.31
C PRO A 43 21.92 4.92 0.80
N GLU A 44 22.38 6.04 1.36
CA GLU A 44 21.67 6.70 2.46
C GLU A 44 20.54 7.58 1.96
N ALA A 45 20.77 8.32 0.86
CA ALA A 45 19.71 9.04 0.17
C ALA A 45 18.64 8.07 -0.36
N ALA A 46 19.05 7.02 -1.07
CA ALA A 46 18.14 6.00 -1.58
C ALA A 46 17.37 5.29 -0.46
N PHE A 47 18.00 5.01 0.68
CA PHE A 47 17.30 4.46 1.85
C PHE A 47 16.23 5.42 2.39
N ARG A 48 16.52 6.72 2.50
CA ARG A 48 15.54 7.72 2.97
C ARG A 48 14.32 7.80 2.05
N GLU A 49 14.54 7.79 0.74
CA GLU A 49 13.46 7.77 -0.26
C GLU A 49 12.62 6.50 -0.17
N PHE A 50 13.28 5.33 -0.11
CA PHE A 50 12.62 4.05 0.08
C PHE A 50 11.75 4.02 1.36
N MET A 51 12.27 4.55 2.48
CA MET A 51 11.52 4.57 3.74
C MET A 51 10.32 5.52 3.72
N ASN A 52 10.39 6.64 2.98
CA ASN A 52 9.26 7.53 2.76
C ASN A 52 8.15 6.85 1.94
N GLU A 53 8.54 6.10 0.91
CA GLU A 53 7.58 5.32 0.13
C GLU A 53 6.96 4.20 0.98
N ALA A 54 7.78 3.46 1.74
CA ALA A 54 7.29 2.42 2.64
C ALA A 54 6.30 2.97 3.68
N LEU A 55 6.54 4.18 4.20
CA LEU A 55 5.62 4.81 5.14
C LEU A 55 4.30 5.17 4.46
N SER A 56 4.38 5.70 3.24
CA SER A 56 3.21 6.02 2.42
C SER A 56 2.36 4.77 2.13
N GLN A 57 3.00 3.64 1.82
CA GLN A 57 2.32 2.36 1.61
C GLN A 57 1.70 1.84 2.92
N GLN A 58 2.42 1.92 4.04
CA GLN A 58 1.89 1.52 5.35
C GLN A 58 0.64 2.33 5.72
N CYS A 59 0.68 3.66 5.54
CA CYS A 59 -0.48 4.52 5.79
C CYS A 59 -1.70 4.13 4.94
N ARG A 60 -1.50 3.78 3.66
CA ARG A 60 -2.57 3.28 2.79
C ARG A 60 -3.14 1.96 3.30
N ILE A 61 -2.28 1.01 3.68
CA ILE A 61 -2.68 -0.29 4.24
C ILE A 61 -3.49 -0.09 5.52
N ASP A 62 -3.02 0.74 6.44
CA ASP A 62 -3.68 1.00 7.71
C ASP A 62 -5.04 1.70 7.51
N LEU A 63 -5.10 2.66 6.58
CA LEU A 63 -6.35 3.31 6.21
C LEU A 63 -7.35 2.32 5.63
N VAL A 64 -6.92 1.43 4.74
CA VAL A 64 -7.76 0.36 4.18
C VAL A 64 -8.23 -0.56 5.31
N LYS A 65 -7.36 -1.02 6.21
CA LYS A 65 -7.72 -1.89 7.33
C LYS A 65 -8.74 -1.25 8.27
N ARG A 66 -8.59 0.05 8.57
CA ARG A 66 -9.51 0.80 9.43
C ARG A 66 -10.86 1.06 8.76
N ASN A 67 -10.84 1.38 7.46
CA ASN A 67 -12.03 1.79 6.72
C ASN A 67 -12.65 0.67 5.88
N PHE A 68 -12.12 -0.55 5.92
CA PHE A 68 -12.52 -1.67 5.08
C PHE A 68 -14.05 -1.89 5.09
N LYS A 69 -14.66 -1.84 6.27
CA LYS A 69 -16.11 -1.99 6.44
C LYS A 69 -16.90 -0.86 5.76
N ALA A 70 -16.42 0.38 5.85
CA ALA A 70 -17.05 1.53 5.21
C ALA A 70 -16.91 1.44 3.68
N SER A 71 -15.72 1.09 3.18
CA SER A 71 -15.47 0.90 1.75
C SER A 71 -16.31 -0.24 1.16
N GLN A 72 -16.48 -1.35 1.89
CA GLN A 72 -17.37 -2.44 1.51
C GLN A 72 -18.83 -1.99 1.46
N LEU A 73 -19.32 -1.27 2.48
CA LEU A 73 -20.69 -0.73 2.50
C LEU A 73 -20.96 0.21 1.32
N ILE A 74 -20.04 1.11 1.01
CA ILE A 74 -20.15 2.02 -0.13
C ILE A 74 -20.19 1.24 -1.45
N LEU A 75 -19.28 0.27 -1.63
CA LEU A 75 -19.24 -0.56 -2.82
C LEU A 75 -20.52 -1.40 -2.98
N THR A 76 -20.98 -2.03 -1.90
CA THR A 76 -22.23 -2.78 -1.89
C THR A 76 -23.42 -1.89 -2.22
N ASN A 77 -23.52 -0.69 -1.62
CA ASN A 77 -24.59 0.25 -1.94
C ASN A 77 -24.53 0.69 -3.41
N ALA A 78 -23.35 1.00 -3.93
CA ALA A 78 -23.18 1.37 -5.34
C ALA A 78 -23.60 0.22 -6.28
N LEU A 79 -23.23 -1.03 -5.96
CA LEU A 79 -23.64 -2.21 -6.71
C LEU A 79 -25.16 -2.44 -6.64
N VAL A 80 -25.75 -2.35 -5.45
CA VAL A 80 -27.21 -2.49 -5.25
C VAL A 80 -27.96 -1.38 -5.98
N SER A 81 -27.51 -0.13 -5.93
CA SER A 81 -28.11 0.98 -6.68
C SER A 81 -27.99 0.80 -8.19
N ALA A 82 -26.87 0.28 -8.69
CA ALA A 82 -26.69 -0.01 -10.11
C ALA A 82 -27.57 -1.18 -10.59
N LEU A 83 -27.76 -2.20 -9.75
CA LEU A 83 -28.61 -3.35 -10.04
C LEU A 83 -30.12 -3.02 -9.92
N GLY A 84 -30.50 -2.19 -8.96
CA GLY A 84 -31.89 -1.72 -8.78
C GLY A 84 -32.37 -0.83 -9.93
N ARG A 85 -31.46 -0.09 -10.58
CA ARG A 85 -31.77 0.77 -11.74
C ARG A 85 -32.18 0.01 -13.01
N LYS A 86 -32.08 -1.32 -13.07
CA LYS A 86 -32.55 -2.11 -14.22
C LYS A 86 -34.06 -2.35 -14.23
N ASN A 87 -34.78 -2.11 -13.13
CA ASN A 87 -36.21 -2.39 -13.02
C ASN A 87 -37.13 -1.17 -13.18
N ASP A 88 -36.59 0.05 -13.26
CA ASP A 88 -37.38 1.29 -13.42
C ASP A 88 -37.53 1.73 -14.89
N ALA A 89 -37.37 0.81 -15.84
CA ALA A 89 -37.71 1.02 -17.26
C ALA A 89 -39.06 0.40 -17.60
N GLY A 90 -40.08 0.58 -16.76
CA GLY A 90 -41.45 0.18 -17.06
C GLY A 90 -42.37 0.22 -15.87
N GLY A 91 -43.24 1.23 -15.78
CA GLY A 91 -44.40 1.18 -14.90
C GLY A 91 -44.78 2.50 -14.24
N GLY A 92 -45.12 3.51 -15.04
CA GLY A 92 -45.89 4.67 -14.58
C GLY A 92 -46.90 5.02 -15.65
N LYS A 93 -48.13 4.53 -15.47
CA LYS A 93 -49.32 5.08 -16.15
C LYS A 93 -49.53 6.53 -15.71
#